data_AF-A0A8H5G4Q3-F1
#
_entry.id   AF-A0A8H5G4Q3-F1
#
_cell.length_a   1.000
_cell.length_b   1.000
_cell.length_c   1.000
_cell.angle_alpha   90.00
_cell.angle_beta   90.00
_cell.angle_gamma   90.00
#
_symmetry.space_group_name_H-M   'P 1'
#
loop_
_entity.id
_entity.type
_entity.pdbx_description
1 polymer ?
#
loop_
_entity_poly.entity_id
_entity_poly.type
_entity_poly.pdbx_seq_one_letter_code
_entity_poly.pdbx_strand_id
1 'polypeptide(L)'
;MAERVVCRPLTITSRGILRQLPRQQLFLCRTYASTGSNQAANTASTLSWREYLAIRGSKHKWQVAATIPCALLGFAGGVAYFGNLDTDPTKMVMGIDPFFFYGICTVGCVGFGALIGPTVGTSLWRMSHRNNLALIDAKDAEFYQRIAKNRVDASLQSPTSPIPDYYGEKIGSIHQYRQWLRDQAKYRRKAVLAEE
;
A
#
# COMPACT_ATOMS: atom_id res chain seq x y z
N MET A 1 -39.88 1.66 -58.77
CA MET A 1 -39.92 1.56 -57.30
C MET A 1 -40.12 0.10 -56.91
N ALA A 2 -39.39 -0.36 -55.90
CA ALA A 2 -39.50 -1.61 -55.16
C ALA A 2 -38.88 -2.89 -55.76
N GLU A 3 -37.63 -3.14 -55.35
CA GLU A 3 -36.95 -4.44 -55.30
C GLU A 3 -37.74 -5.52 -54.55
N ARG A 4 -37.65 -6.76 -55.05
CA ARG A 4 -37.54 -7.98 -54.22
C ARG A 4 -36.65 -8.99 -54.94
N VAL A 5 -35.44 -9.21 -54.44
CA VAL A 5 -34.56 -10.32 -54.88
C VAL A 5 -34.39 -11.26 -53.68
N VAL A 6 -34.96 -12.46 -53.78
CA VAL A 6 -34.86 -13.50 -52.76
C VAL A 6 -34.76 -14.88 -53.44
N CYS A 7 -33.65 -15.57 -53.14
CA CYS A 7 -33.46 -17.03 -53.11
C CYS A 7 -33.43 -17.79 -54.47
N ARG A 8 -32.62 -18.83 -54.71
CA ARG A 8 -31.79 -19.72 -53.87
C ARG A 8 -30.86 -20.58 -54.79
N PRO A 9 -30.01 -21.48 -54.28
CA PRO A 9 -28.67 -21.75 -54.80
C PRO A 9 -28.58 -23.07 -55.57
N LEU A 10 -27.47 -23.25 -56.30
CA LEU A 10 -26.96 -24.58 -56.65
C LEU A 10 -25.49 -24.66 -56.22
N THR A 11 -25.28 -25.49 -55.20
CA THR A 11 -24.00 -26.05 -54.77
C THR A 11 -23.35 -26.80 -55.91
N ILE A 12 -22.02 -26.69 -56.07
CA ILE A 12 -21.15 -27.76 -56.59
C ILE A 12 -19.72 -27.53 -56.06
N THR A 13 -19.31 -28.51 -55.26
CA THR A 13 -17.96 -29.08 -55.01
C THR A 13 -16.71 -28.34 -55.52
N SER A 14 -15.68 -28.27 -54.66
CA SER A 14 -14.40 -28.92 -54.97
C SER A 14 -13.46 -28.90 -53.75
N ARG A 15 -12.77 -30.02 -53.53
CA ARG A 15 -11.68 -30.19 -52.56
C ARG A 15 -10.48 -29.35 -53.00
N GLY A 16 -9.97 -28.50 -52.12
CA GLY A 16 -8.71 -27.79 -52.30
C GLY A 16 -7.88 -27.86 -51.03
N ILE A 17 -6.77 -28.59 -51.09
CA ILE A 17 -5.72 -28.67 -50.07
C ILE A 17 -5.14 -27.27 -49.89
N LEU A 18 -5.43 -26.62 -48.76
CA LEU A 18 -4.77 -25.37 -48.39
C LEU A 18 -3.75 -25.63 -47.29
N ARG A 19 -2.49 -25.51 -47.72
CA ARG A 19 -1.28 -25.47 -46.90
C ARG A 19 -1.46 -24.44 -45.78
N GLN A 20 -1.20 -24.87 -44.55
CA GLN A 20 -1.17 -24.01 -43.38
C GLN A 20 -0.03 -23.00 -43.52
N LEU A 21 -0.35 -21.71 -43.61
CA LEU A 21 0.62 -20.62 -43.51
C LEU A 21 0.87 -20.34 -42.01
N PRO A 22 2.12 -20.26 -41.54
CA PRO A 22 2.39 -19.87 -40.16
C PRO A 22 2.02 -18.40 -39.95
N ARG A 23 1.04 -18.18 -39.08
CA ARG A 23 0.59 -16.87 -38.60
C ARG A 23 1.69 -16.25 -37.73
N GLN A 24 2.58 -15.48 -38.34
CA GLN A 24 3.53 -14.64 -37.62
C GLN A 24 2.74 -13.62 -36.77
N GLN A 25 2.74 -13.81 -35.45
CA GLN A 25 2.22 -12.84 -34.51
C GLN A 25 3.23 -11.69 -34.42
N LEU A 26 2.96 -10.62 -35.15
CA LEU A 26 3.62 -9.32 -34.94
C LEU A 26 3.22 -8.81 -33.55
N PHE A 27 4.01 -9.14 -32.54
CA PHE A 27 3.96 -8.45 -31.25
C PHE A 27 4.49 -7.04 -31.46
N LEU A 28 3.58 -6.07 -31.59
CA LEU A 28 3.90 -4.66 -31.42
C LEU A 28 4.23 -4.43 -29.94
N CYS A 29 5.49 -4.63 -29.57
CA CYS A 29 6.03 -4.18 -28.30
C CYS A 29 6.02 -2.64 -28.29
N ARG A 30 4.94 -2.07 -27.73
CA ARG A 30 4.86 -0.64 -27.45
C ARG A 30 5.78 -0.33 -26.27
N THR A 31 6.98 0.15 -26.57
CA THR A 31 7.88 0.72 -25.58
C THR A 31 7.31 2.05 -25.08
N TYR A 32 6.77 2.05 -23.86
CA TYR A 32 6.54 3.30 -23.14
C TYR A 32 7.90 3.77 -22.64
N ALA A 33 8.53 4.68 -23.37
CA ALA A 33 9.64 5.46 -22.83
C ALA A 33 9.10 6.28 -21.65
N SER A 34 9.37 5.84 -20.42
CA SER A 34 9.14 6.68 -19.25
C SER A 34 10.19 7.77 -19.25
N THR A 35 9.90 8.90 -19.87
CA THR A 35 10.63 10.14 -19.62
C THR A 35 10.40 10.48 -18.16
N GLY A 36 11.33 10.06 -17.31
CA GLY A 36 11.44 10.57 -15.94
C GLY A 36 11.73 12.05 -16.05
N SER A 37 10.68 12.86 -16.10
CA SER A 37 10.79 14.30 -15.93
C SER A 37 11.25 14.55 -14.49
N ASN A 38 12.56 14.57 -14.29
CA ASN A 38 13.17 15.33 -13.21
C ASN A 38 12.85 16.79 -13.50
N GLN A 39 11.68 17.23 -13.01
CA GLN A 39 11.39 18.65 -12.88
C GLN A 39 12.23 19.16 -11.70
N ALA A 40 13.50 19.38 -11.98
CA ALA A 40 14.40 20.16 -11.16
C ALA A 40 14.63 21.47 -11.91
N ALA A 41 13.75 22.46 -11.69
CA ALA A 41 14.03 23.86 -11.99
C ALA A 41 12.97 24.80 -11.39
N ASN A 42 13.43 25.56 -10.37
CA ASN A 42 12.96 26.88 -9.93
C ASN A 42 11.60 26.98 -9.21
N THR A 43 11.39 27.65 -8.08
CA THR A 43 12.19 28.39 -7.09
C THR A 43 11.17 28.77 -6.01
N ALA A 44 11.53 28.71 -4.72
CA ALA A 44 10.68 28.89 -3.53
C ALA A 44 9.88 27.64 -3.08
N SER A 45 10.43 26.94 -2.09
CA SER A 45 9.73 26.17 -1.04
C SER A 45 8.37 25.52 -1.39
N THR A 46 8.25 24.80 -2.52
CA THR A 46 7.01 24.09 -2.87
C THR A 46 7.34 22.64 -3.20
N LEU A 47 6.77 21.72 -2.41
CA LEU A 47 6.98 20.28 -2.53
C LEU A 47 6.20 19.73 -3.72
N SER A 48 6.87 19.01 -4.63
CA SER A 48 6.21 18.40 -5.79
C SER A 48 5.29 17.25 -5.36
N TRP A 49 4.21 16.98 -6.10
CA TRP A 49 3.26 15.89 -5.77
C TRP A 49 3.92 14.51 -5.72
N ARG A 50 4.93 14.26 -6.56
CA ARG A 50 5.65 12.99 -6.58
C ARG A 50 6.44 12.80 -5.29
N GLU A 51 7.15 13.84 -4.88
CA GLU A 51 7.99 13.86 -3.69
C GLU A 51 7.13 13.79 -2.42
N TYR A 52 6.06 14.59 -2.36
CA TYR A 52 5.06 14.54 -1.29
C TYR A 52 4.50 13.13 -1.07
N LEU A 53 4.01 12.48 -2.14
CA LEU A 53 3.43 11.14 -2.01
C LEU A 53 4.47 10.10 -1.59
N ALA A 54 5.72 10.23 -2.07
CA ALA A 54 6.82 9.37 -1.64
C ALA A 54 7.13 9.54 -0.15
N ILE A 55 7.19 10.79 0.34
CA ILE A 55 7.39 11.12 1.75
C ILE A 55 6.25 10.56 2.60
N ARG A 56 4.99 10.78 2.20
CA ARG A 56 3.81 10.24 2.89
C ARG A 56 3.85 8.72 3.01
N GLY A 57 4.15 8.02 1.91
CA GLY A 57 4.27 6.56 1.87
C GLY A 57 5.47 6.03 2.67
N SER A 58 6.49 6.85 2.91
CA SER A 58 7.65 6.45 3.72
C SER A 58 7.34 6.38 5.22
N LYS A 59 6.38 7.16 5.74
CA LYS A 59 6.10 7.28 7.18
C LYS A 59 5.86 5.92 7.86
N HIS A 60 4.99 5.09 7.28
CA HIS A 60 4.72 3.75 7.82
C HIS A 60 5.96 2.84 7.76
N LYS A 61 6.81 2.98 6.73
CA LYS A 61 8.07 2.23 6.63
C LYS A 61 9.02 2.59 7.77
N TRP A 62 9.10 3.86 8.16
CA TRP A 62 9.90 4.29 9.31
C TRP A 62 9.39 3.71 10.63
N GLN A 63 8.07 3.64 10.82
CA GLN A 63 7.47 3.04 12.02
C GLN A 63 7.81 1.54 12.12
N VAL A 64 7.62 0.80 11.02
CA VAL A 64 7.97 -0.63 10.97
C VAL A 64 9.49 -0.83 11.14
N ALA A 65 10.30 -0.02 10.45
CA ALA A 65 11.75 -0.11 10.53
C ALA A 65 12.30 0.21 11.93
N ALA A 66 11.65 1.10 12.69
CA ALA A 66 12.04 1.41 14.07
C ALA A 66 11.60 0.34 15.09
N THR A 67 10.57 -0.46 14.76
CA THR A 67 10.05 -1.49 15.67
C THR A 67 11.03 -2.64 15.87
N ILE A 68 11.70 -3.08 14.80
CA ILE A 68 12.68 -4.17 14.84
C ILE A 68 13.87 -3.84 15.78
N PRO A 69 14.62 -2.73 15.61
CA PRO A 69 15.72 -2.42 16.49
C PRO A 69 15.25 -2.11 17.92
N CYS A 70 14.06 -1.52 18.11
CA CYS A 70 13.54 -1.27 19.45
C CYS A 70 13.20 -2.57 20.19
N ALA A 71 12.63 -3.56 19.49
CA ALA A 71 12.41 -4.90 20.04
C ALA A 71 13.73 -5.62 20.36
N LEU A 72 14.74 -5.51 19.48
CA LEU A 72 16.08 -6.07 19.72
C LEU A 72 16.78 -5.40 20.90
N LEU A 73 16.64 -4.08 21.07
CA LEU A 73 17.15 -3.36 22.24
C LEU A 73 16.43 -3.77 23.52
N GLY A 74 15.11 -3.96 23.46
CA GLY A 74 14.34 -4.51 24.58
C GLY A 74 14.79 -5.93 24.95
N PHE A 75 15.04 -6.78 23.96
CA PHE A 75 15.61 -8.11 24.16
C PHE A 75 17.00 -8.05 24.80
N ALA A 76 17.91 -7.27 24.22
CA ALA A 76 19.27 -7.12 24.72
C ALA A 76 19.28 -6.57 26.16
N GLY A 77 18.42 -5.59 26.45
CA GLY A 77 18.24 -5.06 27.80
C GLY A 77 17.67 -6.09 28.78
N GLY A 78 16.69 -6.89 28.37
CA GLY A 78 16.14 -7.98 29.16
C GLY A 78 17.19 -9.04 29.49
N VAL A 79 17.92 -9.53 28.48
CA VAL A 79 19.01 -10.50 28.67
C VAL A 79 20.12 -9.92 29.54
N ALA A 80 20.54 -8.68 29.31
CA ALA A 80 21.56 -8.04 30.13
C ALA A 80 21.12 -7.88 31.58
N TYR A 81 19.85 -7.54 31.84
CA TYR A 81 19.33 -7.39 33.19
C TYR A 81 19.17 -8.74 33.89
N PHE A 82 18.42 -9.67 33.30
CA PHE A 82 18.12 -10.97 33.91
C PHE A 82 19.32 -11.92 33.93
N GLY A 83 20.24 -11.80 32.97
CA GLY A 83 21.45 -12.61 32.93
C GLY A 83 22.50 -12.24 33.99
N ASN A 84 22.42 -11.05 34.57
CA ASN A 84 23.28 -10.63 35.69
C ASN A 84 22.64 -10.91 37.07
N LEU A 85 21.42 -11.43 37.13
CA LEU A 85 20.80 -11.82 38.40
C LEU A 85 21.28 -13.22 38.82
N ASP A 86 21.74 -13.33 40.06
CA ASP A 86 22.09 -14.62 40.66
C ASP A 86 20.85 -15.52 40.70
N THR A 87 20.83 -16.53 39.84
CA THR A 87 19.70 -17.44 39.69
C THR A 87 20.00 -18.74 40.43
N ASP A 88 19.46 -18.88 41.64
CA ASP A 88 19.51 -20.12 42.42
C ASP A 88 18.39 -21.07 41.94
N PRO A 89 18.70 -22.19 41.24
CA PRO A 89 17.70 -23.07 40.65
C PRO A 89 16.86 -23.82 41.69
N THR A 90 17.26 -23.79 42.98
CA THR A 90 16.51 -24.43 44.05
C THR A 90 15.36 -23.58 44.57
N LYS A 91 15.37 -22.27 44.28
CA LYS A 91 14.36 -21.32 44.76
C LYS A 91 13.38 -20.98 43.65
N MET A 92 12.14 -21.44 43.81
CA MET A 92 11.06 -21.06 42.90
C MET A 92 10.71 -19.57 43.07
N VAL A 93 10.59 -18.86 41.96
CA VAL A 93 10.14 -17.46 41.93
C VAL A 93 8.66 -17.46 41.60
N MET A 94 7.81 -17.02 42.54
CA MET A 94 6.35 -17.01 42.39
C MET A 94 5.74 -18.40 42.06
N GLY A 95 6.38 -19.48 42.51
CA GLY A 95 5.94 -20.86 42.25
C GLY A 95 6.28 -21.38 40.85
N ILE A 96 7.05 -20.62 40.07
CA ILE A 96 7.53 -20.99 38.73
C ILE A 96 9.06 -21.15 38.79
N ASP A 97 9.60 -22.06 37.98
CA ASP A 97 11.05 -22.23 37.82
C ASP A 97 11.68 -20.91 37.29
N PRO A 98 12.75 -20.40 37.93
CA PRO A 98 13.44 -19.18 37.54
C PRO A 98 13.73 -19.06 36.03
N PHE A 99 14.10 -20.15 35.36
CA PHE A 99 14.38 -20.11 33.92
C PHE A 99 13.16 -19.70 33.10
N PHE A 100 11.98 -20.25 33.42
CA PHE A 100 10.74 -19.88 32.75
C PHE A 100 10.29 -18.47 33.11
N PHE A 101 10.41 -18.08 34.38
CA PHE A 101 10.05 -16.74 34.81
C PHE A 101 10.87 -15.67 34.08
N TYR A 102 12.19 -15.77 34.08
CA TYR A 102 13.05 -14.83 33.37
C TYR A 102 12.93 -14.92 31.86
N GLY A 103 12.67 -16.11 31.31
CA GLY A 103 12.36 -16.27 29.88
C GLY A 103 11.11 -15.48 29.48
N ILE A 104 10.02 -15.60 30.24
CA ILE A 104 8.79 -14.84 30.03
C ILE A 104 9.04 -13.35 30.20
N CYS A 105 9.74 -12.93 31.25
CA CYS A 105 10.08 -11.52 31.44
C CYS A 105 10.91 -10.96 30.30
N THR A 106 11.89 -11.72 29.78
CA THR A 106 12.71 -11.32 28.63
C THR A 106 11.86 -11.15 27.37
N VAL A 107 10.95 -12.08 27.10
CA VAL A 107 9.97 -11.96 26.00
C VAL A 107 9.06 -10.74 26.22
N GLY A 108 8.68 -10.46 27.47
CA GLY A 108 7.97 -9.24 27.86
C GLY A 108 8.73 -7.96 27.50
N CYS A 109 10.04 -7.92 27.74
CA CYS A 109 10.91 -6.81 27.34
C CYS A 109 10.95 -6.62 25.81
N VAL A 110 10.94 -7.71 25.03
CA VAL A 110 10.83 -7.64 23.56
C VAL A 110 9.51 -7.03 23.14
N GLY A 111 8.40 -7.51 23.70
CA GLY A 111 7.06 -6.98 23.43
C GLY A 111 6.95 -5.50 23.77
N PHE A 112 7.52 -5.09 24.90
CA PHE A 112 7.58 -3.69 25.31
C PHE A 112 8.39 -2.81 24.33
N GLY A 113 9.56 -3.28 23.90
CA GLY A 113 10.34 -2.60 22.87
C GLY A 113 9.58 -2.48 21.54
N ALA A 114 8.86 -3.53 21.14
CA ALA A 114 8.03 -3.49 19.95
C ALA A 114 6.86 -2.50 20.05
N LEU A 115 6.26 -2.32 21.24
CA LEU A 115 5.19 -1.34 21.47
C LEU A 115 5.70 0.11 21.39
N ILE A 116 6.92 0.38 21.89
CA ILE A 116 7.54 1.71 21.84
C ILE A 116 8.04 2.05 20.42
N GLY A 117 8.40 1.03 19.64
CA GLY A 117 8.97 1.14 18.30
C GLY A 117 8.28 2.14 17.36
N PRO A 118 6.96 2.04 17.10
CA PRO A 118 6.25 2.96 16.21
C PRO A 118 6.28 4.43 16.66
N THR A 119 6.27 4.67 17.97
CA THR A 119 6.36 6.03 18.54
C THR A 119 7.74 6.62 18.29
N VAL A 120 8.80 5.84 18.51
CA VAL A 120 10.18 6.23 18.20
C VAL A 120 10.36 6.45 16.69
N GLY A 121 9.83 5.56 15.85
CA GLY A 121 9.89 5.70 14.40
C GLY A 121 9.18 6.95 13.88
N THR A 122 8.04 7.32 14.47
CA THR A 122 7.34 8.57 14.14
C THR A 122 8.17 9.80 14.52
N SER A 123 8.81 9.77 15.70
CA SER A 123 9.69 10.85 16.15
C SER A 123 10.91 11.03 15.22
N LEU A 124 11.59 9.93 14.88
CA LEU A 124 12.73 9.93 13.94
C LEU A 124 12.34 10.47 12.57
N TRP A 125 11.17 10.07 12.04
CA TRP A 125 10.67 10.57 10.76
C TRP A 125 10.41 12.08 10.79
N ARG A 126 9.76 12.59 11.85
CA ARG A 126 9.52 14.04 12.03
C ARG A 126 10.83 14.80 12.15
N MET A 127 11.82 14.26 12.86
CA MET A 127 13.14 14.87 13.00
C MET A 127 13.88 14.94 11.66
N SER A 128 13.81 13.88 10.85
CA SER A 128 14.42 13.83 9.52
C SER A 128 13.79 14.81 8.53
N HIS A 129 12.46 14.99 8.58
CA HIS A 129 11.72 15.86 7.66
C HIS A 129 11.37 17.23 8.26
N ARG A 130 12.00 17.63 9.37
CA ARG A 130 11.61 18.82 10.16
C ARG A 130 11.56 20.12 9.35
N ASN A 131 12.47 20.29 8.39
CA ASN A 131 12.58 21.50 7.58
C ASN A 131 11.41 21.64 6.59
N ASN A 132 10.88 20.53 6.10
CA ASN A 132 9.82 20.49 5.10
C ASN A 132 8.44 20.22 5.72
N LEU A 133 8.35 20.10 7.04
CA LEU A 133 7.14 19.63 7.71
C LEU A 133 5.94 20.55 7.47
N ALA A 134 6.14 21.87 7.52
CA ALA A 134 5.09 22.84 7.22
C ALA A 134 4.57 22.73 5.77
N LEU A 135 5.46 22.44 4.82
CA LEU A 135 5.09 22.24 3.41
C LEU A 135 4.35 20.91 3.21
N ILE A 136 4.76 19.87 3.93
CA ILE A 136 4.10 18.56 3.93
C ILE A 136 2.69 18.70 4.50
N ASP A 137 2.53 19.39 5.64
CA ASP A 137 1.23 19.57 6.30
C ASP A 137 0.26 20.38 5.41
N ALA A 138 0.74 21.42 4.73
CA ALA A 138 -0.04 22.18 3.75
C ALA A 138 -0.50 21.30 2.56
N LYS A 139 0.40 20.44 2.05
CA LYS A 139 0.09 19.50 0.97
C LYS A 139 -0.82 18.35 1.42
N ASP A 140 -0.69 17.90 2.66
CA ASP A 140 -1.59 16.93 3.30
C ASP A 140 -3.01 17.48 3.30
N ALA A 141 -3.22 18.75 3.67
CA ALA A 141 -4.54 19.38 3.62
C ALA A 141 -5.11 19.43 2.20
N GLU A 142 -4.32 19.86 1.20
CA GLU A 142 -4.73 19.83 -0.22
C GLU A 142 -5.09 18.40 -0.67
N PHE A 143 -4.31 17.40 -0.25
CA PHE A 143 -4.55 16.01 -0.58
C PHE A 143 -5.87 15.50 0.02
N TYR A 144 -6.13 15.78 1.30
CA TYR A 144 -7.39 15.40 1.94
C TYR A 144 -8.61 16.05 1.29
N GLN A 145 -8.51 17.31 0.85
CA GLN A 145 -9.57 17.95 0.08
C GLN A 145 -9.84 17.22 -1.25
N ARG A 146 -8.79 16.78 -1.95
CA ARG A 146 -8.93 16.00 -3.19
C ARG A 146 -9.53 14.62 -2.95
N ILE A 147 -9.15 13.94 -1.86
CA ILE A 147 -9.74 12.64 -1.49
C ILE A 147 -11.21 12.83 -1.11
N ALA A 148 -11.53 13.82 -0.29
CA ALA A 148 -12.90 14.10 0.15
C ALA A 148 -13.84 14.40 -1.03
N LYS A 149 -13.36 15.06 -2.08
CA LYS A 149 -14.15 15.32 -3.30
C LYS A 149 -14.41 14.07 -4.15
N ASN A 150 -13.48 13.11 -4.16
CA ASN A 150 -13.52 11.97 -5.08
C ASN A 150 -13.95 10.65 -4.41
N ARG A 151 -13.96 10.57 -3.08
CA ARG A 151 -14.40 9.38 -2.34
C ARG A 151 -15.88 9.09 -2.62
N VAL A 152 -16.24 7.81 -2.58
CA VAL A 152 -17.64 7.38 -2.60
C VAL A 152 -18.26 7.62 -1.23
N ASP A 153 -19.57 7.90 -1.18
CA ASP A 153 -20.31 8.07 0.07
C ASP A 153 -20.33 6.76 0.89
N ALA A 154 -20.08 6.87 2.19
CA ALA A 154 -20.01 5.71 3.09
C ALA A 154 -21.35 4.98 3.24
N SER A 155 -22.47 5.66 2.96
CA SER A 155 -23.81 5.07 3.00
C SER A 155 -24.05 4.01 1.92
N LEU A 156 -23.28 4.04 0.83
CA LEU A 156 -23.40 3.07 -0.28
C LEU A 156 -22.68 1.73 0.03
N GLN A 157 -22.39 1.45 1.30
CA GLN A 157 -21.74 0.21 1.72
C GLN A 157 -22.76 -0.93 1.77
N SER A 158 -22.52 -1.97 0.97
CA SER A 158 -23.23 -3.25 1.10
C SER A 158 -22.37 -4.25 1.86
N PRO A 159 -22.95 -5.14 2.71
CA PRO A 159 -22.21 -6.19 3.41
C PRO A 159 -21.36 -7.09 2.49
N THR A 160 -21.82 -7.27 1.24
CA THR A 160 -21.17 -8.13 0.25
C THR A 160 -20.03 -7.43 -0.50
N SER A 161 -19.99 -6.09 -0.49
CA SER A 161 -18.98 -5.30 -1.20
C SER A 161 -18.37 -4.22 -0.30
N PRO A 162 -17.25 -4.51 0.38
CA PRO A 162 -16.60 -3.50 1.22
C PRO A 162 -16.10 -2.33 0.38
N ILE A 163 -16.15 -1.12 0.94
CA ILE A 163 -15.72 0.10 0.28
C ILE A 163 -14.19 0.07 0.05
N PRO A 164 -13.70 0.38 -1.17
CA PRO A 164 -12.27 0.54 -1.42
C PRO A 164 -11.71 1.71 -0.60
N ASP A 165 -10.56 1.51 0.05
CA ASP A 165 -9.80 2.47 0.90
C ASP A 165 -10.42 3.87 0.98
N TYR A 166 -11.32 4.08 1.94
CA TYR A 166 -12.15 5.29 2.04
C TYR A 166 -11.32 6.57 2.31
N TYR A 167 -10.20 6.43 3.02
CA TYR A 167 -9.34 7.56 3.42
C TYR A 167 -8.13 7.75 2.50
N GLY A 168 -7.88 6.84 1.56
CA GLY A 168 -6.69 6.87 0.71
C GLY A 168 -5.41 6.68 1.51
N GLU A 169 -5.44 5.85 2.56
CA GLU A 169 -4.28 5.57 3.41
C GLU A 169 -3.14 4.95 2.59
N LYS A 170 -3.47 4.06 1.64
CA LYS A 170 -2.49 3.30 0.86
C LYS A 170 -1.86 4.08 -0.30
N ILE A 171 -2.21 5.36 -0.45
CA ILE A 171 -1.74 6.20 -1.55
C ILE A 171 -0.37 6.82 -1.19
N GLY A 172 0.70 6.21 -1.71
CA GLY A 172 2.08 6.68 -1.61
C GLY A 172 2.75 6.96 -2.97
N SER A 173 2.00 6.89 -4.06
CA SER A 173 2.50 7.20 -5.42
C SER A 173 1.38 7.69 -6.33
N ILE A 174 1.76 8.37 -7.42
CA ILE A 174 0.79 8.83 -8.43
C ILE A 174 0.04 7.66 -9.08
N HIS A 175 0.72 6.53 -9.30
CA HIS A 175 0.08 5.34 -9.88
C HIS A 175 -1.00 4.78 -8.95
N GLN A 176 -0.72 4.71 -7.65
CA GLN A 176 -1.71 4.30 -6.64
C GLN A 176 -2.86 5.30 -6.56
N TYR A 177 -2.61 6.60 -6.68
CA TYR A 177 -3.68 7.60 -6.72
C TYR A 177 -4.62 7.41 -7.92
N ARG A 178 -4.07 7.19 -9.12
CA ARG A 178 -4.88 6.91 -10.33
C ARG A 178 -5.63 5.58 -10.22
N GLN A 179 -5.01 4.58 -9.60
CA GLN A 179 -5.65 3.30 -9.33
C GLN A 179 -6.85 3.48 -8.38
N TRP A 180 -6.64 4.20 -7.28
CA TRP A 180 -7.66 4.52 -6.31
C TRP A 180 -8.85 5.24 -6.96
N LEU A 181 -8.63 6.25 -7.81
CA LEU A 181 -9.71 6.92 -8.55
C LEU A 181 -10.51 5.96 -9.43
N ARG A 182 -9.85 5.00 -10.10
CA ARG A 182 -10.53 3.98 -10.89
C ARG A 182 -11.35 3.04 -10.02
N ASP A 183 -10.86 2.70 -8.84
CA ASP A 183 -11.54 1.79 -7.92
C ASP A 183 -12.77 2.47 -7.29
N GLN A 184 -12.69 3.76 -6.92
CA GLN A 184 -13.84 4.57 -6.52
C GLN A 184 -14.89 4.67 -7.64
N ALA A 185 -14.47 4.93 -8.88
CA ALA A 185 -15.38 5.02 -10.02
C ALA A 185 -16.07 3.67 -10.32
N LYS A 186 -15.35 2.55 -10.24
CA LYS A 186 -15.92 1.21 -10.38
C LYS A 186 -16.94 0.93 -9.28
N TYR A 187 -16.62 1.29 -8.04
CA TYR A 187 -17.52 1.09 -6.92
C TYR A 187 -18.81 1.91 -7.08
N ARG A 188 -18.70 3.19 -7.47
CA ARG A 188 -19.87 4.03 -7.75
C ARG A 188 -20.79 3.43 -8.82
N ARG A 189 -20.21 2.90 -9.91
CA ARG A 189 -20.99 2.22 -10.97
C ARG A 189 -21.69 0.97 -10.46
N LYS A 190 -21.02 0.18 -9.61
CA LYS A 190 -21.62 -1.01 -9.00
C LYS A 190 -22.76 -0.66 -8.03
N ALA A 191 -22.59 0.42 -7.27
CA ALA A 191 -23.63 0.89 -6.35
C ALA A 191 -24.90 1.29 -7.11
N VAL A 192 -24.76 2.09 -8.18
CA VAL A 192 -25.89 2.50 -9.03
C VAL A 192 -26.60 1.29 -9.67
N LEU A 193 -25.83 0.35 -10.24
CA LEU A 193 -26.40 -0.85 -10.88
C LEU A 193 -27.06 -1.83 -9.89
N ALA A 194 -26.76 -1.76 -8.60
CA ALA A 194 -27.36 -2.65 -7.61
C ALA A 194 -28.74 -2.15 -7.11
N GLU A 195 -29.07 -0.89 -7.39
CA GLU A 195 -30.36 -0.29 -7.05
C GLU A 195 -31.42 -0.45 -8.17
N GLU A 196 -31.00 -0.81 -9.39
CA GLU A 196 -31.85 -1.11 -10.56
C GLU A 196 -32.23 -2.61 -10.62
#